data_AF-A0A6C0P0Z4-F1
#
_entry.id   AF-A0A6C0P0Z4-F1
#
_cell.length_a   1.000
_cell.length_b   1.000
_cell.length_c   1.000
_cell.angle_alpha   90.00
_cell.angle_beta   90.00
_cell.angle_gamma   90.00
#
_symmetry.space_group_name_H-M   'P 1'
#
loop_
_entity.id
_entity.type
_entity.pdbx_description
1 polymer ?
#
loop_
_entity_poly.entity_id
_entity_poly.type
_entity_poly.pdbx_seq_one_letter_code
_entity_poly.pdbx_strand_id
1 'polypeptide(L)'
;MPDNQLKQQLQAIPIPPELGERSRLGVQQAARELQDSRRRKRNRFKRQASAIAAAAAVLVLAALLLNHSKVWASIQKALQFVPGIGVVEEEHATPDRYVLKQPITVKAGDGSIMITGFQTDEEMTYITMAGDNARQFERIDLINEQGVAYEVNRSMATWGPSEWTASFWYKGKLDLKGRITLRIPLDPAIDVPVTLEQAKSVSSYSDLGETVTVNGLPITLIADKQGDKARVSLVTPQRKDYQLFDYGVFGVYMHDERLKLRVTDDAGKQAAIEKIPGVSSPSDEFYFPLSADASGYTVTLPEVSVTYDDEVEIRVPTEPNAQLNQTFDIAGFPVTITKVERTADDPNEVRMYLDLHYDEHAMSSLYDLSIDALSSMAKLNERTGAIDYMEFQAEPGSSYATLKLVRPHVVIRGPWTFHITAEQLQGE
;
A
#
# COMPACT_ATOMS: atom_id res chain seq x y z
N MET A 1 -46.84 56.99 55.79
CA MET A 1 -46.44 56.29 57.03
C MET A 1 -45.58 57.24 57.85
N PRO A 2 -45.85 57.47 59.15
CA PRO A 2 -44.95 58.25 60.00
C PRO A 2 -43.84 57.39 60.61
N ASP A 3 -42.69 58.04 60.82
CA ASP A 3 -41.38 57.52 61.21
C ASP A 3 -41.28 57.15 62.71
N ASN A 4 -40.49 56.14 63.06
CA ASN A 4 -40.48 55.50 64.39
C ASN A 4 -39.44 56.11 65.35
N GLN A 5 -39.91 56.90 66.32
CA GLN A 5 -39.11 57.65 67.30
C GLN A 5 -38.22 56.77 68.23
N LEU A 6 -38.49 55.46 68.34
CA LEU A 6 -37.74 54.57 69.25
C LEU A 6 -36.25 54.43 68.84
N LYS A 7 -35.99 54.48 67.53
CA LYS A 7 -34.64 54.30 66.98
C LYS A 7 -33.73 55.49 67.30
N GLN A 8 -34.31 56.69 67.42
CA GLN A 8 -33.56 57.90 67.77
C GLN A 8 -33.14 57.90 69.25
N GLN A 9 -33.97 57.35 70.14
CA GLN A 9 -33.65 57.32 71.58
C GLN A 9 -32.51 56.33 71.91
N LEU A 10 -32.44 55.18 71.24
CA LEU A 10 -31.38 54.20 71.49
C LEU A 10 -29.99 54.64 71.00
N GLN A 11 -29.93 55.53 70.01
CA GLN A 11 -28.66 56.07 69.50
C GLN A 11 -28.08 57.18 70.39
N ALA A 12 -28.85 57.70 71.34
CA ALA A 12 -28.42 58.78 72.22
C ALA A 12 -27.65 58.30 73.46
N ILE A 13 -27.41 56.99 73.63
CA ILE A 13 -26.62 56.47 74.75
C ILE A 13 -25.14 56.42 74.33
N PRO A 14 -24.27 57.35 74.77
CA PRO A 14 -22.85 57.29 74.45
C PRO A 14 -22.20 56.09 75.15
N ILE A 15 -21.57 55.23 74.35
CA ILE A 15 -20.82 54.07 74.84
C ILE A 15 -19.53 54.58 75.50
N PRO A 16 -19.22 54.19 76.75
CA PRO A 16 -18.01 54.63 77.43
C PRO A 16 -16.75 54.20 76.66
N PRO A 17 -15.76 55.09 76.50
CA PRO A 17 -14.56 54.85 75.68
C PRO A 17 -13.69 53.68 76.17
N GLU A 18 -13.83 53.29 77.44
CA GLU A 18 -13.05 52.24 78.10
C GLU A 18 -13.37 50.82 77.56
N LEU A 19 -14.55 50.62 76.97
CA LEU A 19 -14.93 49.34 76.33
C LEU A 19 -14.19 49.09 75.02
N GLY A 20 -13.77 50.15 74.32
CA GLY A 20 -13.03 50.07 73.06
C GLY A 20 -11.60 49.55 73.23
N GLU A 21 -10.93 49.90 74.34
CA GLU A 21 -9.55 49.48 74.58
C GLU A 21 -9.41 48.00 74.91
N ARG A 22 -10.29 47.45 75.76
CA ARG A 22 -10.26 46.02 76.08
C ARG A 22 -10.58 45.13 74.89
N SER A 23 -11.49 45.56 74.01
CA SER A 23 -11.79 44.85 72.76
C SER A 23 -10.57 44.82 71.83
N ARG A 24 -9.85 45.95 71.68
CA ARG A 24 -8.64 46.02 70.85
C ARG A 24 -7.54 45.08 71.31
N LEU A 25 -7.30 44.99 72.62
CA LEU A 25 -6.27 44.10 73.18
C LEU A 25 -6.60 42.62 72.93
N GLY A 26 -7.86 42.21 73.13
CA GLY A 26 -8.30 40.85 72.83
C GLY A 26 -8.18 40.47 71.35
N VAL A 27 -8.55 41.39 70.45
CA VAL A 27 -8.43 41.18 68.99
C VAL A 27 -6.97 41.05 68.54
N GLN A 28 -6.05 41.83 69.12
CA GLN A 28 -4.63 41.75 68.78
C GLN A 28 -3.99 40.44 69.26
N GLN A 29 -4.39 39.93 70.43
CA GLN A 29 -3.86 38.67 70.94
C GLN A 29 -4.34 37.47 70.11
N ALA A 30 -5.64 37.42 69.78
CA ALA A 30 -6.21 36.38 68.92
C ALA A 30 -5.59 36.38 67.50
N ALA A 31 -5.28 37.57 66.96
CA ALA A 31 -4.63 37.69 65.65
C ALA A 31 -3.20 37.11 65.63
N ARG A 32 -2.44 37.25 66.73
CA ARG A 32 -1.08 36.72 66.85
C ARG A 32 -1.06 35.19 66.94
N GLU A 33 -1.95 34.60 67.74
CA GLU A 33 -2.05 33.13 67.88
C GLU A 33 -2.51 32.45 66.58
N LEU A 34 -3.39 33.10 65.80
CA LEU A 34 -3.78 32.65 64.46
C LEU A 34 -2.63 32.70 63.45
N GLN A 35 -1.70 33.66 63.56
CA GLN A 35 -0.55 33.74 62.66
C GLN A 35 0.49 32.66 62.97
N ASP A 36 0.78 32.40 64.25
CA ASP A 36 1.80 31.41 64.64
C ASP A 36 1.37 29.96 64.34
N SER A 37 0.10 29.63 64.51
CA SER A 37 -0.45 28.32 64.15
C SER A 37 -0.46 28.06 62.64
N ARG A 38 -0.70 29.09 61.81
CA ARG A 38 -0.62 29.01 60.34
C ARG A 38 0.81 28.84 59.84
N ARG A 39 1.81 29.46 60.49
CA ARG A 39 3.22 29.38 60.08
C ARG A 39 3.81 27.99 60.31
N ARG A 40 3.45 27.32 61.41
CA ARG A 40 3.89 25.93 61.71
C ARG A 40 3.27 24.89 60.77
N LYS A 41 1.98 25.02 60.39
CA LYS A 41 1.33 24.11 59.40
C LYS A 41 1.92 24.28 57.99
N ARG A 42 2.25 25.50 57.56
CA ARG A 42 2.75 25.79 56.21
C ARG A 42 4.14 25.19 55.94
N ASN A 43 5.02 25.10 56.94
CA ASN A 43 6.36 24.53 56.76
C ASN A 43 6.39 23.00 56.72
N ARG A 44 5.47 22.30 57.40
CA ARG A 44 5.30 20.83 57.24
C ARG A 44 4.70 20.49 55.88
N PHE A 45 3.71 21.24 55.43
CA PHE A 45 3.08 21.03 54.11
C PHE A 45 4.05 21.29 52.96
N LYS A 46 4.92 22.30 53.05
CA LYS A 46 5.92 22.57 51.99
C LYS A 46 6.96 21.44 51.86
N ARG A 47 7.41 20.84 52.96
CA ARG A 47 8.36 19.71 52.92
C ARG A 47 7.71 18.42 52.39
N GLN A 48 6.44 18.17 52.72
CA GLN A 48 5.70 17.04 52.16
C GLN A 48 5.33 17.26 50.69
N ALA A 49 4.90 18.47 50.32
CA ALA A 49 4.59 18.81 48.93
C ALA A 49 5.84 18.78 48.04
N SER A 50 7.01 19.22 48.52
CA SER A 50 8.26 19.10 47.76
C SER A 50 8.71 17.65 47.59
N ALA A 51 8.51 16.81 48.62
CA ALA A 51 8.81 15.38 48.52
C ALA A 51 7.85 14.66 47.55
N ILE A 52 6.56 14.99 47.58
CA ILE A 52 5.56 14.46 46.64
C ILE A 52 5.82 14.95 45.22
N ALA A 53 6.16 16.23 45.03
CA ALA A 53 6.49 16.78 43.72
C ALA A 53 7.79 16.16 43.15
N ALA A 54 8.81 15.93 43.98
CA ALA A 54 10.02 15.24 43.55
C ALA A 54 9.75 13.77 43.21
N ALA A 55 8.95 13.07 44.01
CA ALA A 55 8.55 11.69 43.71
C ALA A 55 7.67 11.61 42.44
N ALA A 56 6.77 12.57 42.23
CA ALA A 56 5.97 12.67 41.02
C ALA A 56 6.84 13.03 39.80
N ALA A 57 7.82 13.93 39.94
CA ALA A 57 8.76 14.26 38.87
C ALA A 57 9.64 13.06 38.52
N VAL A 58 10.10 12.29 39.51
CA VAL A 58 10.85 11.03 39.30
C VAL A 58 9.95 9.96 38.67
N LEU A 59 8.67 9.86 39.07
CA LEU A 59 7.70 8.96 38.43
C LEU A 59 7.36 9.38 36.99
N VAL A 60 7.28 10.68 36.71
CA VAL A 60 7.06 11.22 35.35
C VAL A 60 8.32 11.04 34.50
N LEU A 61 9.51 11.27 35.05
CA LEU A 61 10.79 10.99 34.36
C LEU A 61 10.98 9.49 34.15
N ALA A 62 10.64 8.65 35.12
CA ALA A 62 10.67 7.20 34.99
C ALA A 62 9.61 6.73 33.98
N ALA A 63 8.41 7.31 33.96
CA ALA A 63 7.39 7.02 32.96
C ALA A 63 7.80 7.50 31.57
N LEU A 64 8.47 8.65 31.45
CA LEU A 64 9.04 9.15 30.20
C LEU A 64 10.17 8.24 29.72
N LEU A 65 11.05 7.74 30.59
CA LEU A 65 12.12 6.79 30.26
C LEU A 65 11.58 5.38 29.94
N LEU A 66 10.52 4.93 30.64
CA LEU A 66 9.84 3.65 30.38
C LEU A 66 8.95 3.70 29.13
N ASN A 67 8.50 4.88 28.70
CA ASN A 67 7.86 5.07 27.39
C ASN A 67 8.85 5.38 26.27
N HIS A 68 10.03 5.95 26.55
CA HIS A 68 11.06 6.15 25.53
C HIS A 68 11.66 4.83 25.03
N SER A 69 11.67 3.78 25.88
CA SER A 69 12.08 2.43 25.47
C SER A 69 11.02 1.67 24.66
N LYS A 70 9.74 2.07 24.74
CA LYS A 70 8.68 1.56 23.85
C LYS A 70 8.59 2.30 22.52
N VAL A 71 9.13 3.51 22.42
CA VAL A 71 9.30 4.23 21.14
C VAL A 71 10.56 3.78 20.39
N TRP A 72 11.60 3.31 21.10
CA TRP A 72 12.73 2.60 20.47
C TRP A 72 12.44 1.13 20.11
N ALA A 73 11.27 0.63 20.50
CA ALA A 73 10.73 -0.67 20.09
C ALA A 73 9.75 -0.56 18.90
N SER A 74 9.71 0.59 18.20
CA SER A 74 9.67 0.50 16.75
C SER A 74 11.04 -0.03 16.34
N ILE A 75 11.22 -1.35 16.44
CA ILE A 75 12.21 -2.07 15.64
C ILE A 75 12.08 -1.42 14.27
N GLN A 76 13.12 -0.71 13.79
CA GLN A 76 13.14 -0.24 12.41
C GLN A 76 12.79 -1.47 11.59
N LYS A 77 11.58 -1.51 11.04
CA LYS A 77 11.15 -2.65 10.24
C LYS A 77 12.07 -2.61 9.05
N ALA A 78 13.08 -3.47 9.09
CA ALA A 78 13.99 -3.60 7.99
C ALA A 78 13.16 -4.09 6.81
N LEU A 79 13.32 -3.42 5.68
CA LEU A 79 12.65 -3.76 4.45
C LEU A 79 13.61 -4.60 3.63
N GLN A 80 13.15 -5.74 3.14
CA GLN A 80 13.93 -6.56 2.21
C GLN A 80 13.24 -6.53 0.85
N PHE A 81 13.95 -6.01 -0.15
CA PHE A 81 13.50 -6.01 -1.53
C PHE A 81 13.86 -7.33 -2.22
N VAL A 82 12.88 -7.91 -2.93
CA VAL A 82 13.03 -9.16 -3.68
C VAL A 82 12.89 -8.87 -5.18
N PRO A 83 14.00 -8.76 -5.92
CA PRO A 83 13.97 -8.48 -7.36
C PRO A 83 13.16 -9.54 -8.12
N GLY A 84 12.36 -9.11 -9.10
CA GLY A 84 11.56 -9.99 -9.98
C GLY A 84 10.34 -10.66 -9.34
N ILE A 85 10.15 -10.45 -8.03
CA ILE A 85 8.89 -10.74 -7.32
C ILE A 85 8.22 -9.43 -6.89
N GLY A 86 9.00 -8.35 -6.75
CA GLY A 86 8.46 -6.99 -6.59
C GLY A 86 7.89 -6.68 -5.22
N VAL A 87 8.06 -7.62 -4.28
CA VAL A 87 7.59 -7.46 -2.91
C VAL A 87 8.71 -6.85 -2.06
N VAL A 88 8.32 -5.84 -1.28
CA VAL A 88 9.10 -5.36 -0.14
C VAL A 88 8.40 -5.86 1.11
N GLU A 89 9.05 -6.78 1.83
CA GLU A 89 8.49 -7.31 3.07
C GLU A 89 9.09 -6.60 4.28
N GLU A 90 8.23 -6.35 5.26
CA GLU A 90 8.65 -5.89 6.57
C GLU A 90 9.24 -7.08 7.35
N GLU A 91 10.48 -6.94 7.80
CA GLU A 91 11.18 -7.99 8.54
C GLU A 91 10.49 -8.24 9.88
N HIS A 92 9.77 -9.35 9.98
CA HIS A 92 9.39 -9.98 11.23
C HIS A 92 10.39 -11.11 11.56
N ALA A 93 11.64 -10.71 11.84
CA ALA A 93 12.64 -11.52 12.55
C ALA A 93 13.28 -12.74 11.86
N THR A 94 13.26 -12.88 10.53
CA THR A 94 14.02 -13.95 9.84
C THR A 94 15.19 -13.37 9.01
N PRO A 95 16.42 -13.36 9.56
CA PRO A 95 17.60 -12.78 8.89
C PRO A 95 18.12 -13.59 7.67
N ASP A 96 17.58 -14.78 7.41
CA ASP A 96 18.10 -15.75 6.44
C ASP A 96 17.26 -15.82 5.16
N ARG A 97 16.89 -14.67 4.57
CA ARG A 97 16.28 -14.64 3.23
C ARG A 97 17.34 -14.56 2.15
N TYR A 98 17.25 -15.46 1.17
CA TYR A 98 18.11 -15.48 0.00
C TYR A 98 17.31 -15.24 -1.27
N VAL A 99 17.84 -14.40 -2.16
CA VAL A 99 17.16 -13.96 -3.37
C VAL A 99 18.06 -14.06 -4.60
N LEU A 100 17.45 -14.27 -5.76
CA LEU A 100 18.09 -14.09 -7.05
C LEU A 100 18.19 -12.59 -7.38
N LYS A 101 19.40 -12.07 -7.56
CA LYS A 101 19.62 -10.64 -7.85
C LYS A 101 19.19 -10.26 -9.26
N GLN A 102 19.54 -11.08 -10.24
CA GLN A 102 19.32 -10.81 -11.67
C GLN A 102 18.61 -12.00 -12.31
N PRO A 103 17.67 -11.76 -13.23
CA PRO A 103 16.98 -12.83 -13.92
C PRO A 103 17.95 -13.67 -14.74
N ILE A 104 17.63 -14.94 -14.93
CA ILE A 104 18.44 -15.88 -15.72
C ILE A 104 17.61 -16.37 -16.88
N THR A 105 18.07 -16.08 -18.11
CA THR A 105 17.44 -16.58 -19.33
C THR A 105 18.21 -17.74 -19.90
N VAL A 106 17.51 -18.84 -20.19
CA VAL A 106 18.07 -20.05 -20.79
C VAL A 106 17.32 -20.42 -22.07
N LYS A 107 18.03 -20.97 -23.04
CA LYS A 107 17.44 -21.48 -24.28
C LYS A 107 16.70 -22.80 -24.02
N ALA A 108 15.48 -22.93 -24.52
CA ALA A 108 14.65 -24.13 -24.37
C ALA A 108 14.01 -24.51 -25.72
N GLY A 109 14.68 -25.39 -26.46
CA GLY A 109 14.28 -25.71 -27.84
C GLY A 109 14.47 -24.49 -28.77
N ASP A 110 13.39 -24.09 -29.44
CA ASP A 110 13.33 -22.89 -30.28
C ASP A 110 13.01 -21.61 -29.49
N GLY A 111 12.61 -21.76 -28.23
CA GLY A 111 12.24 -20.67 -27.34
C GLY A 111 13.25 -20.39 -26.24
N SER A 112 12.78 -19.66 -25.22
CA SER A 112 13.53 -19.33 -24.02
C SER A 112 12.68 -19.45 -22.76
N ILE A 113 13.34 -19.70 -21.63
CA ILE A 113 12.75 -19.64 -20.30
C ILE A 113 13.57 -18.64 -19.49
N MET A 114 12.88 -17.69 -18.85
CA MET A 114 13.47 -16.71 -17.97
C MET A 114 13.01 -16.98 -16.53
N ILE A 115 13.97 -17.19 -15.64
CA ILE A 115 13.74 -17.20 -14.19
C ILE A 115 13.75 -15.74 -13.75
N THR A 116 12.57 -15.17 -13.52
CA THR A 116 12.40 -13.74 -13.23
C THR A 116 12.75 -13.41 -11.79
N GLY A 117 12.39 -14.29 -10.86
CA GLY A 117 12.63 -14.11 -9.43
C GLY A 117 12.74 -15.44 -8.71
N PHE A 118 13.52 -15.46 -7.64
CA PHE A 118 13.69 -16.59 -6.74
C PHE A 118 13.89 -16.03 -5.34
N GLN A 119 13.06 -16.44 -4.39
CA GLN A 119 13.33 -16.23 -2.98
C GLN A 119 13.20 -17.53 -2.18
N THR A 120 13.95 -17.63 -1.09
CA THR A 120 13.82 -18.69 -0.11
C THR A 120 14.17 -18.18 1.28
N ASP A 121 13.38 -18.59 2.27
CA ASP A 121 13.61 -18.31 3.68
C ASP A 121 13.11 -19.47 4.56
N GLU A 122 12.84 -19.22 5.84
CA GLU A 122 12.37 -20.24 6.76
C GLU A 122 10.90 -20.65 6.54
N GLU A 123 10.10 -19.78 5.94
CA GLU A 123 8.67 -19.98 5.75
C GLU A 123 8.36 -20.62 4.41
N MET A 124 9.06 -20.22 3.35
CA MET A 124 8.79 -20.72 1.99
C MET A 124 9.95 -20.58 1.01
N THR A 125 9.81 -21.27 -0.12
CA THR A 125 10.54 -21.00 -1.35
C THR A 125 9.54 -20.59 -2.44
N TYR A 126 9.81 -19.51 -3.14
CA TYR A 126 8.96 -18.99 -4.21
C TYR A 126 9.79 -18.57 -5.41
N ILE A 127 9.41 -19.05 -6.60
CA ILE A 127 10.13 -18.83 -7.85
C ILE A 127 9.13 -18.41 -8.91
N THR A 128 9.46 -17.35 -9.66
CA THR A 128 8.67 -16.89 -10.81
C THR A 128 9.44 -17.15 -12.09
N MET A 129 8.74 -17.62 -13.12
CA MET A 129 9.30 -17.90 -14.43
C MET A 129 8.37 -17.46 -15.54
N ALA A 130 8.98 -17.02 -16.64
CA ALA A 130 8.32 -16.76 -17.91
C ALA A 130 8.92 -17.65 -18.99
N GLY A 131 8.13 -18.07 -19.97
CA GLY A 131 8.59 -18.76 -21.16
C GLY A 131 8.07 -18.09 -22.41
N ASP A 132 8.92 -18.06 -23.44
CA ASP A 132 8.58 -17.62 -24.80
C ASP A 132 8.93 -18.74 -25.77
N ASN A 133 7.95 -19.22 -26.53
CA ASN A 133 8.01 -20.37 -27.44
C ASN A 133 8.64 -21.62 -26.80
N ALA A 134 8.47 -21.78 -25.49
CA ALA A 134 9.00 -22.88 -24.70
C ALA A 134 7.89 -23.75 -24.13
N ARG A 135 8.16 -25.05 -23.93
CA ARG A 135 7.19 -25.99 -23.36
C ARG A 135 6.93 -25.68 -21.88
N GLN A 136 5.66 -25.74 -21.49
CA GLN A 136 5.19 -25.58 -20.11
C GLN A 136 5.51 -26.81 -19.25
N PHE A 137 5.63 -26.63 -17.93
CA PHE A 137 5.90 -27.69 -16.97
C PHE A 137 5.25 -27.41 -15.61
N GLU A 138 4.98 -28.49 -14.87
CA GLU A 138 4.21 -28.47 -13.62
C GLU A 138 5.09 -28.47 -12.37
N ARG A 139 6.38 -28.80 -12.52
CA ARG A 139 7.32 -28.94 -11.41
C ARG A 139 8.74 -28.63 -11.86
N ILE A 140 9.59 -28.35 -10.89
CA ILE A 140 11.04 -28.18 -11.05
C ILE A 140 11.75 -28.87 -9.89
N ASP A 141 13.03 -29.22 -10.10
CA ASP A 141 13.87 -29.70 -9.00
C ASP A 141 14.91 -28.64 -8.64
N LEU A 142 15.09 -28.40 -7.35
CA LEU A 142 16.13 -27.55 -6.79
C LEU A 142 17.19 -28.42 -6.14
N ILE A 143 18.43 -28.34 -6.62
CA ILE A 143 19.54 -29.16 -6.14
C ILE A 143 20.53 -28.24 -5.45
N ASN A 144 20.74 -28.44 -4.14
CA ASN A 144 21.71 -27.65 -3.38
C ASN A 144 23.16 -28.08 -3.64
N GLU A 145 24.13 -27.38 -3.04
CA GLU A 145 25.57 -27.69 -3.21
C GLU A 145 25.96 -29.11 -2.74
N GLN A 146 25.17 -29.72 -1.85
CA GLN A 146 25.38 -31.08 -1.35
C GLN A 146 24.75 -32.15 -2.26
N GLY A 147 24.05 -31.75 -3.32
CA GLY A 147 23.36 -32.66 -4.24
C GLY A 147 22.00 -33.15 -3.74
N VAL A 148 21.45 -32.54 -2.68
CA VAL A 148 20.09 -32.83 -2.20
C VAL A 148 19.10 -32.15 -3.14
N ALA A 149 18.18 -32.94 -3.70
CA ALA A 149 17.15 -32.47 -4.60
C ALA A 149 15.82 -32.24 -3.87
N TYR A 150 15.18 -31.11 -4.13
CA TYR A 150 13.87 -30.72 -3.63
C TYR A 150 12.93 -30.50 -4.81
N GLU A 151 11.83 -31.26 -4.87
CA GLU A 151 10.79 -31.05 -5.87
C GLU A 151 9.91 -29.87 -5.45
N VAL A 152 9.72 -28.91 -6.35
CA VAL A 152 8.84 -27.75 -6.13
C VAL A 152 7.76 -27.73 -7.20
N ASN A 153 6.50 -27.68 -6.75
CA ASN A 153 5.34 -27.71 -7.62
C ASN A 153 4.90 -26.30 -8.01
N ARG A 154 4.30 -26.21 -9.19
CA ARG A 154 3.64 -25.01 -9.69
C ARG A 154 2.47 -24.66 -8.78
N SER A 155 2.39 -23.39 -8.36
CA SER A 155 1.29 -22.84 -7.57
C SER A 155 0.29 -22.06 -8.41
N MET A 156 0.76 -21.36 -9.44
CA MET A 156 -0.05 -20.56 -10.35
C MET A 156 0.58 -20.58 -11.73
N ALA A 157 -0.24 -20.45 -12.77
CA ALA A 157 0.27 -20.08 -14.08
C ALA A 157 -0.79 -19.49 -15.00
N THR A 158 -0.28 -18.77 -16.00
CA THR A 158 -1.04 -18.27 -17.15
C THR A 158 -0.41 -18.82 -18.42
N TRP A 159 -1.23 -19.48 -19.24
CA TRP A 159 -0.81 -20.17 -20.45
C TRP A 159 -1.29 -19.43 -21.68
N GLY A 160 -0.36 -18.96 -22.51
CA GLY A 160 -0.61 -18.45 -23.85
C GLY A 160 -0.07 -19.40 -24.93
N PRO A 161 -0.40 -19.15 -26.22
CA PRO A 161 0.06 -19.98 -27.33
C PRO A 161 1.58 -19.98 -27.53
N SER A 162 2.21 -18.82 -27.35
CA SER A 162 3.66 -18.62 -27.46
C SER A 162 4.28 -18.28 -26.11
N GLU A 163 3.59 -17.53 -25.27
CA GLU A 163 4.13 -17.03 -24.01
C GLU A 163 3.41 -17.65 -22.82
N TRP A 164 4.13 -17.84 -21.71
CA TRP A 164 3.53 -18.25 -20.45
C TRP A 164 4.27 -17.68 -19.26
N THR A 165 3.58 -17.64 -18.11
CA THR A 165 4.22 -17.46 -16.81
C THR A 165 3.73 -18.49 -15.81
N ALA A 166 4.62 -18.88 -14.91
CA ALA A 166 4.33 -19.78 -13.83
C ALA A 166 5.06 -19.34 -12.57
N SER A 167 4.44 -19.60 -11.42
CA SER A 167 5.11 -19.55 -10.14
C SER A 167 5.20 -20.93 -9.52
N PHE A 168 6.30 -21.20 -8.85
CA PHE A 168 6.58 -22.44 -8.14
C PHE A 168 6.72 -22.11 -6.65
N TRP A 169 6.06 -22.89 -5.81
CA TRP A 169 6.00 -22.61 -4.38
C TRP A 169 6.19 -23.87 -3.55
N TYR A 170 6.95 -23.73 -2.48
CA TYR A 170 7.14 -24.75 -1.46
C TYR A 170 6.93 -24.13 -0.08
N LYS A 171 6.14 -24.80 0.77
CA LYS A 171 5.94 -24.40 2.17
C LYS A 171 7.00 -25.01 3.07
N GLY A 172 7.73 -24.17 3.79
CA GLY A 172 8.75 -24.54 4.74
C GLY A 172 10.17 -24.30 4.22
N LYS A 173 11.13 -24.46 5.13
CA LYS A 173 12.54 -24.20 4.88
C LYS A 173 13.17 -25.27 3.98
N LEU A 174 13.82 -24.82 2.90
CA LEU A 174 14.75 -25.61 2.10
C LEU A 174 16.18 -25.15 2.37
N ASP A 175 17.16 -26.06 2.37
CA ASP A 175 18.59 -25.71 2.54
C ASP A 175 19.16 -25.22 1.19
N LEU A 176 18.72 -24.03 0.80
CA LEU A 176 19.05 -23.36 -0.45
C LEU A 176 19.75 -22.03 -0.13
N LYS A 177 21.06 -22.00 -0.32
CA LYS A 177 21.91 -20.81 -0.17
C LYS A 177 23.09 -20.92 -1.12
N GLY A 178 23.63 -19.79 -1.57
CA GLY A 178 24.77 -19.80 -2.47
C GLY A 178 24.42 -20.45 -3.81
N ARG A 179 25.23 -21.40 -4.28
CA ARG A 179 25.04 -22.01 -5.60
C ARG A 179 24.05 -23.16 -5.54
N ILE A 180 23.05 -23.11 -6.41
CA ILE A 180 22.06 -24.17 -6.58
C ILE A 180 21.94 -24.51 -8.06
N THR A 181 21.46 -25.71 -8.37
CA THR A 181 21.05 -26.08 -9.72
C THR A 181 19.53 -26.16 -9.76
N LEU A 182 18.92 -25.34 -10.60
CA LEU A 182 17.51 -25.44 -10.93
C LEU A 182 17.37 -26.33 -12.16
N ARG A 183 16.75 -27.49 -12.00
CA ARG A 183 16.51 -28.44 -13.09
C ARG A 183 15.09 -28.29 -13.60
N ILE A 184 14.99 -27.97 -14.89
CA ILE A 184 13.73 -27.85 -15.62
C ILE A 184 13.46 -29.19 -16.33
N PRO A 185 12.30 -29.84 -16.10
CA PRO A 185 12.03 -31.19 -16.61
C PRO A 185 11.56 -31.19 -18.07
N LEU A 186 12.39 -30.65 -18.96
CA LEU A 186 12.23 -30.77 -20.41
C LEU A 186 12.95 -32.03 -20.93
N ASP A 187 12.82 -32.31 -22.23
CA ASP A 187 13.53 -33.38 -22.92
C ASP A 187 14.40 -32.77 -24.04
N PRO A 188 15.73 -32.68 -23.87
CA PRO A 188 16.49 -33.04 -22.66
C PRO A 188 16.23 -32.07 -21.49
N ALA A 189 16.49 -32.53 -20.27
CA ALA A 189 16.38 -31.69 -19.08
C ALA A 189 17.41 -30.54 -19.15
N ILE A 190 17.03 -29.39 -18.60
CA ILE A 190 17.90 -28.20 -18.57
C ILE A 190 18.32 -27.95 -17.13
N ASP A 191 19.62 -28.00 -16.87
CA ASP A 191 20.21 -27.66 -15.58
C ASP A 191 20.70 -26.21 -15.62
N VAL A 192 20.07 -25.35 -14.82
CA VAL A 192 20.38 -23.92 -14.74
C VAL A 192 21.17 -23.63 -13.46
N PRO A 193 22.42 -23.16 -13.55
CA PRO A 193 23.16 -22.72 -12.38
C PRO A 193 22.56 -21.41 -11.87
N VAL A 194 22.14 -21.40 -10.61
CA VAL A 194 21.55 -20.24 -9.93
C VAL A 194 22.42 -19.91 -8.72
N THR A 195 22.68 -18.64 -8.49
CA THR A 195 23.33 -18.17 -7.25
C THR A 195 22.35 -17.30 -6.49
N LEU A 196 22.02 -17.72 -5.26
CA LEU A 196 21.21 -16.94 -4.35
C LEU A 196 22.09 -16.19 -3.36
N GLU A 197 21.78 -14.91 -3.19
CA GLU A 197 22.48 -14.01 -2.28
C GLU A 197 21.55 -13.59 -1.16
N GLN A 198 22.10 -13.29 0.01
CA GLN A 198 21.30 -12.76 1.11
C GLN A 198 20.62 -11.44 0.69
N ALA A 199 19.34 -11.31 1.03
CA ALA A 199 18.60 -10.09 0.81
C ALA A 199 19.24 -8.94 1.60
N LYS A 200 19.38 -7.78 0.96
CA LYS A 200 19.87 -6.58 1.67
C LYS A 200 18.70 -6.02 2.47
N SER A 201 18.85 -5.92 3.78
CA SER A 201 17.92 -5.20 4.64
C SER A 201 18.21 -3.70 4.55
N VAL A 202 17.18 -2.90 4.32
CA VAL A 202 17.26 -1.43 4.35
C VAL A 202 16.33 -0.84 5.39
N SER A 203 16.57 0.39 5.83
CA SER A 203 15.77 1.01 6.91
C SER A 203 14.50 1.71 6.41
N SER A 204 14.49 2.08 5.13
CA SER A 204 13.40 2.80 4.48
C SER A 204 13.35 2.52 2.98
N TYR A 205 12.21 2.78 2.35
CA TYR A 205 12.08 2.65 0.90
C TYR A 205 13.05 3.55 0.14
N SER A 206 13.31 4.77 0.64
CA SER A 206 14.28 5.71 0.04
C SER A 206 15.73 5.22 0.05
N ASP A 207 16.04 4.19 0.85
CA ASP A 207 17.36 3.55 0.83
C ASP A 207 17.50 2.57 -0.35
N LEU A 208 16.39 2.16 -0.98
CA LEU A 208 16.39 1.31 -2.19
C LEU A 208 16.58 2.14 -3.47
N GLY A 209 16.12 3.39 -3.47
CA GLY A 209 16.13 4.26 -4.64
C GLY A 209 15.31 5.53 -4.43
N GLU A 210 15.09 6.29 -5.50
CA GLU A 210 14.35 7.55 -5.41
C GLU A 210 12.87 7.29 -5.08
N THR A 211 12.37 7.88 -4.00
CA THR A 211 10.96 7.82 -3.61
C THR A 211 10.26 9.14 -3.90
N VAL A 212 9.18 9.09 -4.69
CA VAL A 212 8.34 10.25 -5.01
C VAL A 212 6.93 10.00 -4.49
N THR A 213 6.36 10.99 -3.80
CA THR A 213 4.99 10.92 -3.28
C THR A 213 4.11 11.89 -4.04
N VAL A 214 3.05 11.38 -4.67
CA VAL A 214 1.99 12.18 -5.29
C VAL A 214 0.65 11.67 -4.79
N ASN A 215 -0.27 12.57 -4.45
CA ASN A 215 -1.62 12.23 -3.97
C ASN A 215 -1.63 11.21 -2.82
N GLY A 216 -0.64 11.29 -1.92
CA GLY A 216 -0.52 10.40 -0.77
C GLY A 216 -0.06 8.97 -1.09
N LEU A 217 0.36 8.70 -2.33
CA LEU A 217 0.93 7.43 -2.77
C LEU A 217 2.45 7.58 -3.02
N PRO A 218 3.30 7.09 -2.11
CA PRO A 218 4.74 7.02 -2.32
C PRO A 218 5.08 5.84 -3.25
N ILE A 219 5.83 6.11 -4.31
CA ILE A 219 6.40 5.10 -5.21
C ILE A 219 7.91 5.26 -5.19
N THR A 220 8.63 4.16 -5.09
CA THR A 220 10.09 4.11 -5.12
C THR A 220 10.56 3.44 -6.39
N LEU A 221 11.48 4.09 -7.10
CA LEU A 221 12.12 3.57 -8.28
C LEU A 221 13.50 3.00 -7.94
N ILE A 222 13.72 1.75 -8.30
CA ILE A 222 14.99 1.04 -8.16
C ILE A 222 15.48 0.74 -9.57
N ALA A 223 16.66 1.24 -9.92
CA ALA A 223 17.27 1.03 -11.23
C ALA A 223 18.58 0.24 -11.09
N ASP A 224 18.79 -0.72 -11.99
CA ASP A 224 20.03 -1.48 -12.13
C ASP A 224 20.39 -1.62 -13.62
N LYS A 225 21.66 -1.80 -13.93
CA LYS A 225 22.11 -2.06 -15.31
C LYS A 225 22.29 -3.55 -15.56
N GLN A 226 21.70 -4.01 -16.67
CA GLN A 226 21.84 -5.37 -17.14
C GLN A 226 22.28 -5.36 -18.60
N GLY A 227 23.59 -5.53 -18.81
CA GLY A 227 24.19 -5.49 -20.14
C GLY A 227 24.02 -4.12 -20.79
N ASP A 228 23.27 -4.08 -21.89
CA ASP A 228 22.93 -2.88 -22.67
C ASP A 228 21.57 -2.28 -22.30
N LYS A 229 20.93 -2.76 -21.23
CA LYS A 229 19.62 -2.30 -20.77
C LYS A 229 19.67 -1.82 -19.33
N ALA A 230 18.75 -0.91 -18.99
CA ALA A 230 18.36 -0.66 -17.61
C ALA A 230 17.20 -1.59 -17.25
N ARG A 231 17.26 -2.17 -16.05
CA ARG A 231 16.14 -2.80 -15.37
C ARG A 231 15.59 -1.81 -14.35
N VAL A 232 14.29 -1.60 -14.36
CA VAL A 232 13.60 -0.73 -13.41
C VAL A 232 12.58 -1.56 -12.65
N SER A 233 12.61 -1.46 -11.33
CA SER A 233 11.58 -1.98 -10.43
C SER A 233 10.91 -0.83 -9.68
N LEU A 234 9.59 -0.89 -9.57
CA LEU A 234 8.76 0.09 -8.88
C LEU A 234 8.10 -0.54 -7.67
N VAL A 235 8.26 0.07 -6.51
CA VAL A 235 7.70 -0.47 -5.26
C VAL A 235 6.93 0.60 -4.50
N THR A 236 5.78 0.20 -3.97
CA THR A 236 4.95 1.01 -3.07
C THR A 236 4.85 0.31 -1.73
N PRO A 237 4.83 1.05 -0.60
CA PRO A 237 4.45 0.50 0.68
C PRO A 237 3.09 -0.19 0.62
N GLN A 238 2.97 -1.32 1.31
CA GLN A 238 1.70 -2.02 1.46
C GLN A 238 0.68 -1.13 2.15
N ARG A 239 -0.54 -1.18 1.64
CA ARG A 239 -1.69 -0.43 2.13
C ARG A 239 -2.84 -1.37 2.44
N LYS A 240 -3.69 -0.96 3.38
CA LYS A 240 -4.86 -1.75 3.80
C LYS A 240 -6.11 -1.44 3.00
N ASP A 241 -6.18 -0.23 2.44
CA ASP A 241 -7.34 0.29 1.73
C ASP A 241 -7.38 -0.16 0.28
N TYR A 242 -6.23 -0.31 -0.36
CA TYR A 242 -6.14 -0.79 -1.74
C TYR A 242 -4.80 -1.48 -2.01
N GLN A 243 -4.79 -2.26 -3.08
CA GLN A 243 -3.59 -2.84 -3.67
C GLN A 243 -3.29 -2.16 -5.00
N LEU A 244 -2.02 -2.01 -5.32
CA LEU A 244 -1.64 -1.47 -6.63
C LEU A 244 -1.83 -2.55 -7.70
N PHE A 245 -2.49 -2.18 -8.79
CA PHE A 245 -2.81 -3.07 -9.89
C PHE A 245 -1.90 -2.85 -11.11
N ASP A 246 -1.51 -1.61 -11.41
CA ASP A 246 -0.61 -1.30 -12.51
C ASP A 246 0.09 0.05 -12.28
N TYR A 247 1.41 0.11 -12.51
CA TYR A 247 2.21 1.33 -12.41
C TYR A 247 2.15 2.22 -13.67
N GLY A 248 1.24 1.95 -14.60
CA GLY A 248 1.14 2.61 -15.90
C GLY A 248 1.90 1.89 -17.02
N VAL A 249 2.52 0.73 -16.76
CA VAL A 249 3.23 -0.07 -17.78
C VAL A 249 2.27 -0.61 -18.83
N PHE A 250 1.11 -1.08 -18.39
CA PHE A 250 -0.02 -1.36 -19.28
C PHE A 250 -0.94 -0.15 -19.38
N GLY A 251 -1.12 0.58 -18.27
CA GLY A 251 -2.08 1.67 -18.14
C GLY A 251 -3.52 1.17 -18.17
N VAL A 252 -4.47 2.11 -18.09
CA VAL A 252 -5.89 1.79 -18.30
C VAL A 252 -6.10 1.39 -19.77
N TYR A 253 -6.79 0.27 -20.00
CA TYR A 253 -7.04 -0.23 -21.35
C TYR A 253 -7.91 0.76 -22.16
N MET A 254 -7.59 0.95 -23.44
CA MET A 254 -8.16 1.98 -24.35
C MET A 254 -7.87 3.45 -23.97
N HIS A 255 -7.15 3.73 -22.88
CA HIS A 255 -6.80 5.08 -22.51
C HIS A 255 -5.67 5.65 -23.40
N ASP A 256 -5.51 6.98 -23.41
CA ASP A 256 -4.48 7.67 -24.20
C ASP A 256 -3.06 7.18 -23.84
N GLU A 257 -2.26 6.81 -24.85
CA GLU A 257 -0.87 6.34 -24.65
C GLU A 257 0.00 7.35 -23.89
N ARG A 258 -0.31 8.66 -23.94
CA ARG A 258 0.40 9.70 -23.20
C ARG A 258 0.23 9.61 -21.68
N LEU A 259 -0.78 8.86 -21.23
CA LEU A 259 -1.06 8.62 -19.82
C LEU A 259 -0.35 7.37 -19.28
N LYS A 260 0.26 6.57 -20.17
CA LYS A 260 1.08 5.43 -19.77
C LYS A 260 2.46 5.86 -19.28
N LEU A 261 3.11 4.95 -18.56
CA LEU A 261 4.49 5.10 -18.13
C LEU A 261 5.38 5.36 -19.35
N ARG A 262 6.28 6.33 -19.23
CA ARG A 262 7.27 6.65 -20.25
C ARG A 262 8.65 6.85 -19.66
N VAL A 263 9.66 6.53 -20.46
CA VAL A 263 11.07 6.81 -20.18
C VAL A 263 11.60 7.73 -21.27
N THR A 264 12.24 8.83 -20.90
CA THR A 264 12.90 9.75 -21.83
C THR A 264 14.34 9.97 -21.42
N ASP A 265 15.26 10.06 -22.38
CA ASP A 265 16.63 10.51 -22.10
C ASP A 265 16.70 12.04 -21.88
N ASP A 266 17.88 12.54 -21.51
CA ASP A 266 18.13 13.98 -21.29
C ASP A 266 17.94 14.85 -22.55
N ALA A 267 17.94 14.25 -23.74
CA ALA A 267 17.62 14.93 -25.00
C ALA A 267 16.10 14.95 -25.30
N GLY A 268 15.28 14.36 -24.42
CA GLY A 268 13.83 14.25 -24.56
C GLY A 268 13.38 13.13 -25.50
N LYS A 269 14.29 12.24 -25.93
CA LYS A 269 13.93 11.10 -26.78
C LYS A 269 13.36 9.99 -25.92
N GLN A 270 12.19 9.48 -26.32
CA GLN A 270 11.53 8.39 -25.63
C GLN A 270 12.25 7.05 -25.87
N ALA A 271 12.57 6.33 -24.79
CA ALA A 271 13.08 4.97 -24.84
C ALA A 271 11.93 3.96 -24.92
N ALA A 272 12.13 2.90 -25.69
CA ALA A 272 11.15 1.82 -25.78
C ALA A 272 11.16 1.01 -24.49
N ILE A 273 9.99 0.80 -23.90
CA ILE A 273 9.83 -0.04 -22.72
C ILE A 273 9.66 -1.48 -23.17
N GLU A 274 10.51 -2.35 -22.66
CA GLU A 274 10.45 -3.79 -22.84
C GLU A 274 9.85 -4.43 -21.59
N LYS A 275 8.75 -5.15 -21.78
CA LYS A 275 8.01 -5.79 -20.69
C LYS A 275 8.59 -7.16 -20.40
N ILE A 276 8.44 -7.61 -19.17
CA ILE A 276 8.71 -9.00 -18.81
C ILE A 276 7.54 -9.85 -19.29
N PRO A 277 7.75 -10.81 -20.21
CA PRO A 277 6.67 -11.63 -20.71
C PRO A 277 5.90 -12.31 -19.57
N GLY A 278 4.58 -12.21 -19.64
CA GLY A 278 3.61 -12.81 -18.73
C GLY A 278 3.69 -12.42 -17.24
N VAL A 279 4.48 -11.44 -16.82
CA VAL A 279 4.35 -10.89 -15.46
C VAL A 279 2.93 -10.34 -15.31
N SER A 280 2.17 -10.89 -14.35
CA SER A 280 0.83 -10.44 -14.02
C SER A 280 0.87 -9.16 -13.21
N SER A 281 -0.25 -8.45 -13.16
CA SER A 281 -0.44 -7.27 -12.30
C SER A 281 -0.04 -7.54 -10.84
N PRO A 282 0.68 -6.60 -10.18
CA PRO A 282 1.19 -5.35 -10.76
C PRO A 282 2.40 -5.59 -11.67
N SER A 283 2.38 -4.97 -12.85
CA SER A 283 3.58 -4.89 -13.69
C SER A 283 4.51 -3.84 -13.11
N ASP A 284 5.34 -4.30 -12.19
CA ASP A 284 6.22 -3.48 -11.37
C ASP A 284 7.66 -3.46 -11.85
N GLU A 285 7.98 -4.26 -12.85
CA GLU A 285 9.31 -4.35 -13.44
C GLU A 285 9.27 -4.26 -14.96
N PHE A 286 10.22 -3.50 -15.53
CA PHE A 286 10.39 -3.36 -16.96
C PHE A 286 11.86 -3.04 -17.32
N TYR A 287 12.17 -3.14 -18.61
CA TYR A 287 13.49 -2.84 -19.16
C TYR A 287 13.40 -1.71 -20.17
N PHE A 288 14.51 -1.03 -20.41
CA PHE A 288 14.67 -0.15 -21.57
C PHE A 288 16.14 -0.13 -22.04
N PRO A 289 16.41 0.05 -23.34
CA PRO A 289 17.76 0.07 -23.88
C PRO A 289 18.51 1.33 -23.44
N LEU A 290 19.78 1.18 -23.08
CA LEU A 290 20.68 2.28 -22.76
C LEU A 290 21.27 2.88 -24.05
N SER A 291 21.07 4.18 -24.23
CA SER A 291 21.75 5.00 -25.22
C SER A 291 23.17 5.35 -24.76
N ALA A 292 24.16 5.22 -25.64
CA ALA A 292 25.57 5.55 -25.35
C ALA A 292 25.79 7.04 -25.10
N ASP A 293 24.94 7.89 -25.65
CA ASP A 293 25.06 9.36 -25.58
C ASP A 293 24.22 9.97 -24.44
N ALA A 294 23.44 9.17 -23.70
CA ALA A 294 22.59 9.66 -22.62
C ALA A 294 23.36 9.69 -21.28
N SER A 295 23.30 10.84 -20.59
CA SER A 295 23.83 10.99 -19.23
C SER A 295 22.85 10.57 -18.13
N GLY A 296 21.57 10.41 -18.47
CA GLY A 296 20.50 10.09 -17.57
C GLY A 296 19.18 9.85 -18.28
N TYR A 297 18.20 9.41 -17.50
CA TYR A 297 16.85 9.13 -17.94
C TYR A 297 15.84 9.68 -16.95
N THR A 298 14.71 10.14 -17.47
CA THR A 298 13.54 10.48 -16.68
C THR A 298 12.46 9.43 -16.87
N VAL A 299 12.00 8.84 -15.77
CA VAL A 299 10.84 7.94 -15.77
C VAL A 299 9.62 8.72 -15.26
N THR A 300 8.56 8.77 -16.05
CA THR A 300 7.32 9.45 -15.68
C THR A 300 6.15 8.47 -15.67
N LEU A 301 5.41 8.44 -14.55
CA LEU A 301 4.14 7.74 -14.41
C LEU A 301 3.04 8.81 -14.36
N PRO A 302 2.30 9.07 -15.45
CA PRO A 302 1.22 10.04 -15.44
C PRO A 302 0.04 9.62 -14.57
N GLU A 303 -0.19 8.32 -14.44
CA GLU A 303 -1.21 7.72 -13.58
C GLU A 303 -0.83 6.29 -13.21
N VAL A 304 -1.47 5.77 -12.17
CA VAL A 304 -1.38 4.36 -11.74
C VAL A 304 -2.78 3.83 -11.45
N SER A 305 -2.98 2.52 -11.56
CA SER A 305 -4.24 1.85 -11.21
C SER A 305 -4.12 1.10 -9.89
N VAL A 306 -5.16 1.18 -9.07
CA VAL A 306 -5.30 0.45 -7.81
C VAL A 306 -6.63 -0.30 -7.79
N THR A 307 -6.68 -1.39 -7.03
CA THR A 307 -7.88 -2.16 -6.74
C THR A 307 -8.18 -2.06 -5.25
N TYR A 308 -9.38 -1.61 -4.89
CA TYR A 308 -9.80 -1.64 -3.49
C TYR A 308 -10.41 -3.00 -3.15
N ASP A 309 -10.25 -3.41 -1.89
CA ASP A 309 -10.96 -4.54 -1.30
C ASP A 309 -12.29 -4.03 -0.72
N ASP A 310 -13.24 -3.74 -1.62
CA ASP A 310 -14.58 -3.28 -1.26
C ASP A 310 -15.64 -3.99 -2.09
N GLU A 311 -16.84 -4.11 -1.52
CA GLU A 311 -17.97 -4.81 -2.12
C GLU A 311 -19.30 -4.13 -1.80
N VAL A 312 -20.24 -4.19 -2.75
CA VAL A 312 -21.60 -3.71 -2.55
C VAL A 312 -22.61 -4.65 -3.18
N GLU A 313 -23.69 -4.93 -2.48
CA GLU A 313 -24.83 -5.67 -3.01
C GLU A 313 -25.89 -4.69 -3.50
N ILE A 314 -26.28 -4.82 -4.76
CA ILE A 314 -27.31 -4.01 -5.40
C ILE A 314 -28.43 -4.87 -5.95
N ARG A 315 -29.63 -4.31 -5.99
CA ARG A 315 -30.79 -4.93 -6.63
C ARG A 315 -31.13 -4.16 -7.89
N VAL A 316 -31.12 -4.85 -9.03
CA VAL A 316 -31.27 -4.27 -10.36
C VAL A 316 -32.53 -4.84 -11.01
N PRO A 317 -33.46 -4.01 -11.53
CA PRO A 317 -34.59 -4.51 -12.29
C PRO A 317 -34.12 -5.18 -13.58
N THR A 318 -34.76 -6.28 -13.95
CA THR A 318 -34.45 -7.03 -15.17
C THR A 318 -35.39 -6.69 -16.33
N GLU A 319 -36.47 -5.96 -16.05
CA GLU A 319 -37.35 -5.39 -17.06
C GLU A 319 -36.72 -4.10 -17.63
N PRO A 320 -36.85 -3.83 -18.94
CA PRO A 320 -36.28 -2.64 -19.55
C PRO A 320 -36.75 -1.35 -18.88
N ASN A 321 -35.80 -0.49 -18.52
CA ASN A 321 -36.05 0.81 -17.95
C ASN A 321 -35.02 1.81 -18.49
N ALA A 322 -35.49 2.78 -19.27
CA ALA A 322 -34.66 3.78 -19.92
C ALA A 322 -34.15 4.90 -18.99
N GLN A 323 -34.72 5.03 -17.78
CA GLN A 323 -34.41 6.10 -16.82
C GLN A 323 -34.46 5.57 -15.38
N LEU A 324 -33.58 4.61 -15.07
CA LEU A 324 -33.56 3.99 -13.75
C LEU A 324 -33.01 4.95 -12.68
N ASN A 325 -31.87 5.59 -12.96
CA ASN A 325 -31.18 6.55 -12.09
C ASN A 325 -30.98 6.04 -10.64
N GLN A 326 -30.64 4.77 -10.49
CA GLN A 326 -30.36 4.17 -9.19
C GLN A 326 -28.87 4.36 -8.86
N THR A 327 -28.57 5.01 -7.74
CA THR A 327 -27.19 5.27 -7.31
C THR A 327 -26.79 4.37 -6.15
N PHE A 328 -25.53 3.98 -6.11
CA PHE A 328 -24.87 3.33 -4.99
C PHE A 328 -23.42 3.84 -4.87
N ASP A 329 -22.77 3.60 -3.74
CA ASP A 329 -21.37 3.95 -3.51
C ASP A 329 -20.52 2.68 -3.40
N ILE A 330 -19.34 2.68 -3.99
CA ILE A 330 -18.33 1.63 -3.85
C ILE A 330 -16.93 2.25 -3.80
N ALA A 331 -16.14 1.85 -2.81
CA ALA A 331 -14.84 2.45 -2.45
C ALA A 331 -14.88 3.98 -2.29
N GLY A 332 -16.03 4.52 -1.88
CA GLY A 332 -16.26 5.97 -1.76
C GLY A 332 -16.51 6.71 -3.08
N PHE A 333 -16.70 5.98 -4.18
CA PHE A 333 -17.07 6.53 -5.48
C PHE A 333 -18.56 6.26 -5.78
N PRO A 334 -19.32 7.29 -6.19
CA PRO A 334 -20.71 7.10 -6.59
C PRO A 334 -20.78 6.45 -7.97
N VAL A 335 -21.69 5.50 -8.12
CA VAL A 335 -22.02 4.86 -9.40
C VAL A 335 -23.52 4.96 -9.62
N THR A 336 -23.93 5.36 -10.82
CA THR A 336 -25.34 5.48 -11.20
C THR A 336 -25.70 4.49 -12.28
N ILE A 337 -26.69 3.65 -12.02
CA ILE A 337 -27.32 2.80 -13.02
C ILE A 337 -28.33 3.67 -13.77
N THR A 338 -27.99 4.06 -14.99
CA THR A 338 -28.78 4.99 -15.78
C THR A 338 -29.91 4.28 -16.53
N LYS A 339 -29.63 3.07 -17.03
CA LYS A 339 -30.54 2.29 -17.88
C LYS A 339 -30.32 0.80 -17.70
N VAL A 340 -31.39 0.03 -17.87
CA VAL A 340 -31.33 -1.44 -18.04
C VAL A 340 -32.16 -1.87 -19.26
N GLU A 341 -31.70 -2.88 -19.98
CA GLU A 341 -32.45 -3.52 -21.07
C GLU A 341 -32.09 -5.00 -21.22
N ARG A 342 -32.93 -5.77 -21.90
CA ARG A 342 -32.58 -7.12 -22.35
C ARG A 342 -31.80 -7.03 -23.66
N THR A 343 -30.81 -7.91 -23.85
CA THR A 343 -30.13 -7.97 -25.16
C THR A 343 -31.05 -8.60 -26.19
N ALA A 344 -30.82 -8.29 -27.48
CA ALA A 344 -31.66 -8.80 -28.56
C ALA A 344 -31.44 -10.29 -28.82
N ASP A 345 -30.25 -10.78 -28.51
CA ASP A 345 -29.80 -12.15 -28.81
C ASP A 345 -30.22 -13.14 -27.72
N ASP A 346 -30.31 -12.70 -26.45
CA ASP A 346 -30.76 -13.53 -25.34
C ASP A 346 -31.72 -12.77 -24.41
N PRO A 347 -33.01 -13.19 -24.31
CA PRO A 347 -33.97 -12.54 -23.42
C PRO A 347 -33.65 -12.70 -21.93
N ASN A 348 -32.72 -13.58 -21.54
CA ASN A 348 -32.25 -13.73 -20.17
C ASN A 348 -31.02 -12.87 -19.84
N GLU A 349 -30.34 -12.34 -20.85
CA GLU A 349 -29.21 -11.44 -20.68
C GLU A 349 -29.70 -10.01 -20.46
N VAL A 350 -29.19 -9.39 -19.40
CA VAL A 350 -29.53 -8.02 -19.00
C VAL A 350 -28.28 -7.17 -19.19
N ARG A 351 -28.44 -6.07 -19.93
CA ARG A 351 -27.44 -5.01 -20.06
C ARG A 351 -27.75 -3.89 -19.08
N MET A 352 -26.80 -3.60 -18.20
CA MET A 352 -26.84 -2.56 -17.18
C MET A 352 -25.87 -1.43 -17.56
N TYR A 353 -26.41 -0.26 -17.88
CA TYR A 353 -25.62 0.92 -18.23
C TYR A 353 -25.23 1.67 -16.96
N LEU A 354 -23.96 2.05 -16.88
CA LEU A 354 -23.35 2.64 -15.70
C LEU A 354 -22.80 4.03 -16.05
N ASP A 355 -22.99 4.95 -15.12
CA ASP A 355 -22.24 6.20 -15.04
C ASP A 355 -21.37 6.12 -13.79
N LEU A 356 -20.07 5.94 -13.99
CA LEU A 356 -19.07 5.87 -12.92
C LEU A 356 -18.64 7.26 -12.42
N HIS A 357 -19.19 8.34 -12.97
CA HIS A 357 -18.78 9.71 -12.71
C HIS A 357 -17.26 9.93 -12.93
N TYR A 358 -16.72 9.26 -13.96
CA TYR A 358 -15.30 9.32 -14.28
C TYR A 358 -14.86 10.73 -14.67
N ASP A 359 -13.81 11.25 -14.03
CA ASP A 359 -13.25 12.57 -14.31
C ASP A 359 -11.73 12.47 -14.58
N GLU A 360 -11.33 12.86 -15.79
CA GLU A 360 -9.91 12.89 -16.21
C GLU A 360 -9.08 13.90 -15.42
N HIS A 361 -9.73 14.91 -14.82
CA HIS A 361 -9.09 15.99 -14.07
C HIS A 361 -9.14 15.79 -12.56
N ALA A 362 -9.94 14.84 -12.06
CA ALA A 362 -9.96 14.50 -10.66
C ALA A 362 -8.67 13.77 -10.25
N MET A 363 -8.31 13.91 -8.97
CA MET A 363 -7.15 13.24 -8.38
C MET A 363 -7.21 11.72 -8.53
N SER A 364 -8.42 11.17 -8.42
CA SER A 364 -8.72 9.77 -8.62
C SER A 364 -10.08 9.61 -9.27
N SER A 365 -10.30 8.49 -9.97
CA SER A 365 -11.60 8.15 -10.57
C SER A 365 -11.79 6.64 -10.66
N LEU A 366 -13.00 6.19 -10.39
CA LEU A 366 -13.42 4.81 -10.62
C LEU A 366 -13.61 4.60 -12.12
N TYR A 367 -12.99 3.57 -12.69
CA TYR A 367 -13.13 3.26 -14.12
C TYR A 367 -13.62 1.84 -14.37
N ASP A 368 -13.46 0.91 -13.42
CA ASP A 368 -13.82 -0.49 -13.62
C ASP A 368 -14.25 -1.13 -12.29
N LEU A 369 -15.05 -2.20 -12.36
CA LEU A 369 -15.53 -3.02 -11.26
C LEU A 369 -16.04 -4.36 -11.82
N SER A 370 -16.07 -5.40 -10.99
CA SER A 370 -16.53 -6.75 -11.39
C SER A 370 -17.88 -7.10 -10.76
N ILE A 371 -18.64 -8.00 -11.40
CA ILE A 371 -19.75 -8.72 -10.76
C ILE A 371 -19.20 -10.05 -10.22
N ASP A 372 -19.38 -10.31 -8.93
CA ASP A 372 -18.91 -11.54 -8.29
C ASP A 372 -19.68 -12.77 -8.76
N ALA A 373 -18.97 -13.89 -8.89
CA ALA A 373 -19.50 -15.22 -9.21
C ALA A 373 -20.40 -15.33 -10.47
N LEU A 374 -20.41 -14.33 -11.36
CA LEU A 374 -21.19 -14.32 -12.60
C LEU A 374 -20.30 -14.09 -13.81
N SER A 375 -20.51 -14.88 -14.86
CA SER A 375 -19.97 -14.57 -16.18
C SER A 375 -20.58 -13.24 -16.62
N SER A 376 -19.73 -12.26 -16.87
CA SER A 376 -20.14 -10.93 -17.32
C SER A 376 -19.21 -10.44 -18.41
N MET A 377 -19.75 -9.55 -19.24
CA MET A 377 -18.98 -8.77 -20.20
C MET A 377 -19.14 -7.30 -19.82
N ALA A 378 -18.07 -6.52 -19.96
CA ALA A 378 -18.15 -5.07 -19.88
C ALA A 378 -17.81 -4.45 -21.24
N LYS A 379 -18.58 -3.43 -21.65
CA LYS A 379 -18.17 -2.51 -22.71
C LYS A 379 -17.52 -1.31 -22.06
N LEU A 380 -16.33 -1.00 -22.56
CA LEU A 380 -15.54 0.13 -22.10
C LEU A 380 -15.68 1.30 -23.06
N ASN A 381 -15.61 2.50 -22.49
CA ASN A 381 -15.51 3.74 -23.19
C ASN A 381 -14.18 3.82 -23.96
N GLU A 382 -14.24 4.02 -25.27
CA GLU A 382 -13.06 3.96 -26.14
C GLU A 382 -12.06 5.10 -25.93
N ARG A 383 -12.45 6.16 -25.20
CA ARG A 383 -11.57 7.28 -24.86
C ARG A 383 -10.99 7.14 -23.46
N THR A 384 -11.82 6.78 -22.49
CA THR A 384 -11.44 6.83 -21.07
C THR A 384 -11.10 5.46 -20.48
N GLY A 385 -11.49 4.37 -21.14
CA GLY A 385 -11.38 3.02 -20.61
C GLY A 385 -12.37 2.69 -19.49
N ALA A 386 -13.22 3.64 -19.09
CA ALA A 386 -14.23 3.42 -18.05
C ALA A 386 -15.37 2.51 -18.54
N ILE A 387 -15.99 1.73 -17.66
CA ILE A 387 -17.17 0.92 -18.03
C ILE A 387 -18.33 1.83 -18.45
N ASP A 388 -18.85 1.62 -19.66
CA ASP A 388 -20.12 2.20 -20.13
C ASP A 388 -21.31 1.30 -19.73
N TYR A 389 -21.17 -0.01 -19.90
CA TYR A 389 -22.19 -0.98 -19.48
C TYR A 389 -21.60 -2.36 -19.17
N MET A 390 -22.33 -3.13 -18.37
CA MET A 390 -22.07 -4.54 -18.09
C MET A 390 -23.25 -5.41 -18.52
N GLU A 391 -22.97 -6.63 -18.96
CA GLU A 391 -23.97 -7.64 -19.29
C GLU A 391 -23.85 -8.84 -18.35
N PHE A 392 -25.00 -9.36 -17.90
CA PHE A 392 -25.07 -10.53 -17.03
C PHE A 392 -26.34 -11.35 -17.31
N GLN A 393 -26.29 -12.62 -16.95
CA GLN A 393 -27.42 -13.55 -17.08
C GLN A 393 -28.34 -13.45 -15.86
N ALA A 394 -29.62 -13.15 -16.08
CA ALA A 394 -30.64 -13.12 -15.05
C ALA A 394 -31.48 -14.41 -15.06
N GLU A 395 -32.00 -14.81 -13.90
CA GLU A 395 -32.91 -15.95 -13.81
C GLU A 395 -34.15 -15.74 -14.69
N PRO A 396 -34.57 -16.75 -15.49
CA PRO A 396 -35.74 -16.65 -16.34
C PRO A 396 -37.00 -16.26 -15.56
N GLY A 397 -37.68 -15.21 -15.99
CA GLY A 397 -38.92 -14.72 -15.36
C GLY A 397 -38.72 -13.93 -14.07
N SER A 398 -37.48 -13.76 -13.58
CA SER A 398 -37.24 -12.87 -12.45
C SER A 398 -37.42 -11.41 -12.88
N SER A 399 -38.08 -10.59 -12.03
CA SER A 399 -38.20 -9.14 -12.19
C SER A 399 -36.99 -8.36 -11.68
N TYR A 400 -36.11 -9.00 -10.88
CA TYR A 400 -34.93 -8.37 -10.30
C TYR A 400 -33.74 -9.34 -10.21
N ALA A 401 -32.54 -8.81 -10.39
CA ALA A 401 -31.30 -9.51 -10.07
C ALA A 401 -30.66 -8.87 -8.84
N THR A 402 -30.13 -9.69 -7.95
CA THR A 402 -29.24 -9.25 -6.87
C THR A 402 -27.82 -9.47 -7.34
N LEU A 403 -27.05 -8.39 -7.48
CA LEU A 403 -25.68 -8.42 -7.95
C LEU A 403 -24.76 -8.00 -6.82
N LYS A 404 -23.69 -8.75 -6.61
CA LYS A 404 -22.59 -8.37 -5.74
C LYS A 404 -21.48 -7.78 -6.60
N LEU A 405 -21.25 -6.48 -6.48
CA LEU A 405 -20.19 -5.78 -7.19
C LEU A 405 -18.93 -5.77 -6.30
N VAL A 406 -17.78 -6.06 -6.90
CA VAL A 406 -16.51 -6.26 -6.19
C VAL A 406 -15.33 -5.68 -6.98
N ARG A 407 -14.20 -5.54 -6.30
CA ARG A 407 -12.90 -5.14 -6.89
C ARG A 407 -13.02 -3.86 -7.73
N PRO A 408 -13.47 -2.74 -7.14
CA PRO A 408 -13.46 -1.46 -7.84
C PRO A 408 -12.02 -1.06 -8.18
N HIS A 409 -11.81 -0.75 -9.45
CA HIS A 409 -10.56 -0.33 -10.04
C HIS A 409 -10.56 1.18 -10.21
N VAL A 410 -9.60 1.82 -9.57
CA VAL A 410 -9.48 3.28 -9.49
C VAL A 410 -8.16 3.69 -10.09
N VAL A 411 -8.18 4.73 -10.90
CA VAL A 411 -6.98 5.38 -11.38
C VAL A 411 -6.62 6.53 -10.45
N ILE A 412 -5.35 6.64 -10.08
CA ILE A 412 -4.81 7.75 -9.29
C ILE A 412 -3.86 8.54 -10.21
N ARG A 413 -4.12 9.84 -10.38
CA ARG A 413 -3.33 10.69 -11.27
C ARG A 413 -2.01 11.08 -10.60
N GLY A 414 -0.96 11.20 -11.41
CA GLY A 414 0.36 11.68 -11.04
C GLY A 414 0.57 13.15 -11.49
N PRO A 415 1.76 13.51 -12.02
CA PRO A 415 2.84 12.61 -12.42
C PRO A 415 3.82 12.27 -11.29
N TRP A 416 4.19 10.99 -11.15
CA TRP A 416 5.42 10.61 -10.44
C TRP A 416 6.58 10.71 -11.45
N THR A 417 7.62 11.48 -11.11
CA THR A 417 8.76 11.72 -12.00
C THR A 417 10.05 11.39 -11.27
N PHE A 418 10.81 10.44 -11.81
CA PHE A 418 12.05 9.93 -11.26
C PHE A 418 13.21 10.22 -12.21
N HIS A 419 14.41 10.36 -11.65
CA HIS A 419 15.63 10.70 -12.37
C HIS A 419 16.65 9.59 -12.14
N ILE A 420 17.01 8.89 -13.22
CA ILE A 420 18.03 7.84 -13.22
C ILE A 420 19.31 8.44 -13.78
N THR A 421 20.38 8.50 -12.98
CA THR A 421 21.68 8.98 -13.43
C THR A 421 22.54 7.85 -13.98
N ALA A 422 23.53 8.19 -14.81
CA ALA A 422 24.50 7.23 -15.30
C ALA A 422 25.26 6.52 -14.17
N GLU A 423 25.51 7.17 -13.03
CA GLU A 423 26.17 6.55 -11.87
C GLU A 423 25.32 5.43 -11.26
N GLN A 424 24.01 5.61 -11.15
CA GLN A 424 23.10 4.58 -10.64
C GLN A 424 23.08 3.34 -11.54
N LEU A 425 23.31 3.54 -12.84
CA LEU A 425 23.37 2.47 -13.85
C LEU A 425 24.78 1.89 -14.01
N GLN A 426 25.78 2.25 -13.20
CA GLN A 426 27.11 1.64 -13.32
C GLN A 426 27.27 0.35 -12.51
N GLY A 427 26.38 0.09 -11.55
CA GLY A 427 26.44 -1.06 -10.63
C GLY A 427 27.67 -0.98 -9.71
N GLU A 428 27.53 -1.37 -8.44
CA GLU A 428 28.69 -1.66 -7.58
C GLU A 428 29.33 -3.01 -7.92
#